data_AF-A0A7C4H6J2-F1
#
_entry.id   AF-A0A7C4H6J2-F1
#
_cell.length_a   1.000
_cell.length_b   1.000
_cell.length_c   1.000
_cell.angle_alpha   90.00
_cell.angle_beta   90.00
_cell.angle_gamma   90.00
#
_symmetry.space_group_name_H-M   'P 1'
#
loop_
_entity.id
_entity.type
_entity.pdbx_description
1 polymer ?
#
loop_
_entity_poly.entity_id
_entity_poly.type
_entity_poly.pdbx_seq_one_letter_code
_entity_poly.pdbx_strand_id
1 'polypeptide(L)'
;MKRERLVVGLDVGTTKVACLIANVVDDFIEIIGVGVAPSRGLEKGVVVDIGRTIQSIRKAVEEAENMADVKVREAYVGIAGKHIRSINNSAVISITRSDRIITQEDVRRVIEAARAIPISPDLQI
;
A
#
# COMPACT_ATOMS: atom_id res chain seq x y z
N MET A 1 -11.89 -9.57 25.33
CA MET A 1 -10.72 -10.28 24.78
C MET A 1 -9.92 -9.25 24.01
N LYS A 2 -8.62 -9.12 24.31
CA LYS A 2 -7.71 -8.24 23.55
C LYS A 2 -7.64 -8.75 22.12
N ARG A 3 -7.86 -7.88 21.14
CA ARG A 3 -7.66 -8.20 19.72
C ARG A 3 -6.17 -8.06 19.45
N GLU A 4 -5.45 -9.18 19.49
CA GLU A 4 -4.08 -9.24 19.01
C GLU A 4 -4.12 -9.28 17.48
N ARG A 5 -3.42 -8.34 16.85
CA ARG A 5 -3.29 -8.28 15.40
C ARG A 5 -1.82 -8.15 15.04
N LEU A 6 -1.35 -9.10 14.22
CA LEU A 6 -0.03 -9.02 13.63
C LEU A 6 -0.09 -8.07 12.42
N VAL A 7 0.77 -7.06 12.41
CA VAL A 7 0.84 -6.05 11.35
C VAL A 7 2.25 -6.05 10.79
N VAL A 8 2.36 -6.09 9.45
CA VAL A 8 3.64 -6.09 8.76
C VAL A 8 3.72 -4.83 7.90
N GLY A 9 4.76 -4.04 8.09
CA GLY A 9 5.09 -2.87 7.28
C GLY A 9 6.34 -3.14 6.45
N LEU A 10 6.29 -2.85 5.15
CA LEU A 10 7.41 -2.97 4.23
C LEU A 10 7.65 -1.63 3.52
N ASP A 11 8.85 -1.09 3.66
CA ASP A 11 9.29 0.11 2.96
C ASP A 11 10.37 -0.25 1.94
N VAL A 12 10.09 -0.03 0.65
CA VAL A 12 10.99 -0.37 -0.46
C VAL A 12 11.68 0.92 -0.95
N GLY A 13 12.74 1.31 -0.25
CA GLY A 13 13.51 2.50 -0.57
C GLY A 13 14.57 2.27 -1.67
N THR A 14 15.06 3.39 -2.23
CA THR A 14 16.21 3.39 -3.16
C THR A 14 17.52 3.00 -2.47
N THR A 15 17.67 3.33 -1.19
CA THR A 15 18.89 3.00 -0.42
C THR A 15 18.78 1.65 0.28
N LYS A 16 17.62 1.34 0.85
CA LYS A 16 17.38 0.13 1.65
C LYS A 16 15.92 -0.29 1.56
N VAL A 17 15.70 -1.58 1.76
CA VAL A 17 14.39 -2.16 2.06
C VAL A 17 14.32 -2.43 3.56
N ALA A 18 13.23 -2.03 4.20
CA ALA A 18 13.00 -2.26 5.62
C ALA A 18 11.67 -2.98 5.83
N CYS A 19 11.68 -4.06 6.60
CA CYS A 19 10.50 -4.80 7.02
C CYS A 19 10.38 -4.71 8.55
N LEU A 20 9.18 -4.37 9.02
CA LEU A 20 8.83 -4.33 10.44
C LEU A 20 7.63 -5.24 10.67
N ILE A 21 7.70 -6.05 11.72
CA ILE A 21 6.60 -6.88 12.19
C ILE A 21 6.23 -6.40 13.59
N ALA A 22 4.96 -6.06 13.77
CA ALA A 22 4.43 -5.56 15.01
C ALA A 22 3.29 -6.44 15.53
N ASN A 23 3.27 -6.67 16.83
CA ASN A 23 2.09 -7.11 17.54
C ASN A 23 1.32 -5.88 18.01
N VAL A 24 0.07 -5.76 17.58
CA VAL A 24 -0.80 -4.65 17.97
C VAL A 24 -1.84 -5.17 18.95
N VAL A 25 -1.85 -4.56 20.14
CA VAL A 25 -2.75 -4.91 21.24
C VAL A 25 -3.45 -3.64 21.69
N ASP A 26 -4.73 -3.52 21.34
CA ASP A 26 -5.49 -2.28 21.51
C ASP A 26 -4.77 -1.11 20.80
N ASP A 27 -4.32 -0.08 21.52
CA ASP A 27 -3.59 1.07 20.97
C ASP A 27 -2.06 0.94 21.12
N PHE A 28 -1.56 -0.18 21.65
CA PHE A 28 -0.14 -0.41 21.84
C PHE A 28 0.45 -1.20 20.67
N ILE A 29 1.54 -0.68 20.12
CA ILE A 29 2.30 -1.30 19.04
C ILE A 29 3.64 -1.76 19.61
N GLU A 30 3.86 -3.07 19.61
CA GLU A 30 5.13 -3.68 19.97
C GLU A 30 5.83 -4.20 18.72
N ILE A 31 7.05 -3.73 18.46
CA ILE A 31 7.86 -4.26 17.35
C ILE A 31 8.50 -5.57 17.80
N ILE A 32 8.13 -6.66 17.13
CA ILE A 32 8.61 -8.01 17.43
C ILE A 32 9.58 -8.55 16.38
N GLY A 33 9.69 -7.89 15.21
CA GLY A 33 10.62 -8.26 14.16
C GLY A 33 11.08 -7.08 13.32
N VAL A 34 12.36 -7.06 12.98
CA VAL A 34 12.99 -6.05 12.14
C VAL A 34 13.93 -6.73 11.16
N GLY A 35 13.84 -6.36 9.89
CA GLY A 35 14.78 -6.80 8.86
C GLY A 35 15.11 -5.67 7.89
N VAL A 36 16.39 -5.56 7.50
CA VAL A 36 16.87 -4.45 6.68
C VAL A 36 17.88 -4.95 5.68
N ALA A 37 17.61 -4.74 4.40
CA ALA A 37 18.50 -5.11 3.31
C ALA A 37 18.90 -3.87 2.48
N PRO A 38 20.17 -3.77 2.03
CA PRO A 38 20.54 -2.75 1.05
C PRO A 38 19.76 -2.94 -0.24
N SER A 39 19.22 -1.86 -0.79
CA SER A 39 18.46 -1.89 -2.05
C SER A 39 19.41 -1.75 -3.23
N ARG A 40 19.27 -2.65 -4.22
CA ARG A 40 20.15 -2.69 -5.41
C ARG A 40 19.40 -2.68 -6.74
N GLY A 41 18.08 -2.66 -6.70
CA GLY A 41 17.22 -2.72 -7.89
C GLY A 41 16.32 -1.50 -8.08
N LEU A 42 16.41 -0.51 -7.19
CA LEU A 42 15.71 0.76 -7.31
C LEU A 42 16.69 1.91 -7.57
N GLU A 43 16.29 2.83 -8.44
CA GLU A 43 16.91 4.13 -8.63
C GLU A 43 15.85 5.22 -8.64
N LYS A 44 16.03 6.26 -7.81
CA LYS A 44 15.12 7.43 -7.74
C LYS A 44 13.63 7.04 -7.59
N GLY A 45 13.35 5.96 -6.87
CA GLY A 45 12.00 5.43 -6.67
C GLY A 45 11.41 4.66 -7.86
N VAL A 46 12.24 4.21 -8.81
CA VAL A 46 11.84 3.39 -9.96
C VAL A 46 12.60 2.07 -9.92
N VAL A 47 11.91 0.96 -10.20
CA VAL A 47 12.55 -0.36 -10.33
C VAL A 47 13.31 -0.42 -11.64
N VAL A 48 14.65 -0.51 -11.55
CA VAL A 48 15.55 -0.65 -12.71
C VAL A 48 16.05 -2.10 -12.88
N ASP A 49 16.01 -2.89 -11.80
CA ASP A 49 16.32 -4.33 -11.83
C ASP A 49 15.36 -5.08 -10.88
N ILE A 50 14.44 -5.83 -11.47
CA ILE A 50 13.41 -6.57 -10.73
C ILE A 50 14.01 -7.71 -9.90
N GLY A 51 15.04 -8.40 -10.39
CA GLY A 51 15.66 -9.53 -9.71
C GLY A 51 16.37 -9.08 -8.43
N ARG A 52 17.15 -7.99 -8.51
CA ARG A 52 17.81 -7.37 -7.35
C ARG A 52 16.80 -6.79 -6.37
N THR A 53 15.69 -6.25 -6.85
CA THR A 53 14.59 -5.76 -6.01
C THR A 53 13.96 -6.90 -5.22
N ILE A 54 13.62 -8.02 -5.88
CA ILE A 54 13.08 -9.22 -5.22
C ILE A 54 14.05 -9.75 -4.16
N GLN A 55 15.34 -9.84 -4.46
CA GLN A 55 16.34 -10.30 -3.48
C GLN A 55 16.42 -9.39 -2.25
N SER A 56 16.40 -8.08 -2.46
CA SER A 56 16.47 -7.10 -1.36
C SER A 56 15.23 -7.20 -0.46
N ILE A 57 14.03 -7.34 -1.07
CA ILE A 57 12.78 -7.52 -0.34
C ILE A 57 12.79 -8.83 0.44
N ARG A 58 13.11 -9.96 -0.21
CA ARG A 58 13.17 -11.27 0.45
C ARG A 58 14.08 -11.26 1.66
N LYS A 59 15.29 -10.71 1.52
CA LYS A 59 16.24 -10.64 2.61
C LYS A 59 15.70 -9.84 3.81
N ALA A 60 15.11 -8.67 3.57
CA ALA A 60 14.53 -7.87 4.64
C ALA A 60 13.34 -8.57 5.31
N VAL A 61 12.49 -9.26 4.54
CA VAL A 61 11.35 -10.01 5.08
C VAL A 61 11.82 -11.23 5.88
N GLU A 62 12.77 -12.02 5.37
CA GLU A 62 13.32 -13.19 6.06
C GLU A 62 13.99 -12.81 7.39
N GLU A 63 14.76 -11.72 7.43
CA GLU A 63 15.36 -11.23 8.69
C GLU A 63 14.28 -10.85 9.72
N ALA A 64 13.21 -10.17 9.29
CA ALA A 64 12.11 -9.79 10.18
C ALA A 64 11.31 -11.02 10.66
N GLU A 65 11.01 -11.95 9.76
CA GLU A 65 10.34 -13.23 10.08
C GLU A 65 11.12 -14.05 11.10
N ASN A 66 12.43 -14.17 10.89
CA ASN A 66 13.31 -14.93 11.80
C ASN A 66 13.39 -14.29 13.18
N MET A 67 13.42 -12.95 13.26
CA MET A 67 13.44 -12.23 14.53
C MET A 67 12.12 -12.37 15.29
N ALA A 68 10.98 -12.34 14.58
CA ALA A 68 9.65 -12.45 15.18
C ALA A 68 9.16 -13.89 15.39
N ASP A 69 9.85 -14.89 14.82
CA ASP A 69 9.42 -16.30 14.75
C ASP A 69 8.01 -16.47 14.15
N VAL A 70 7.74 -15.76 13.05
CA VAL A 70 6.45 -15.82 12.34
C VAL A 70 6.63 -15.91 10.83
N LYS A 71 5.54 -16.23 10.14
CA LYS A 71 5.46 -16.17 8.67
C LYS A 71 4.55 -15.04 8.22
N VAL A 72 5.09 -14.14 7.40
CA VAL A 72 4.39 -13.03 6.77
C VAL A 72 3.53 -13.55 5.63
N ARG A 73 2.24 -13.25 5.65
CA ARG A 73 1.28 -13.58 4.57
C ARG A 73 0.77 -12.35 3.83
N GLU A 74 0.67 -11.24 4.53
CA GLU A 74 0.21 -9.95 4.03
C GLU A 74 1.09 -8.85 4.61
N ALA A 75 1.25 -7.75 3.88
CA ALA A 75 2.03 -6.60 4.32
C ALA A 75 1.45 -5.30 3.77
N TYR A 76 1.60 -4.24 4.55
CA TYR A 76 1.39 -2.87 4.12
C TYR A 76 2.69 -2.36 3.50
N VAL A 77 2.64 -2.04 2.21
CA VAL A 77 3.82 -1.61 1.45
C VAL A 77 3.78 -0.10 1.23
N GLY A 78 4.86 0.58 1.62
CA GLY A 78 5.07 1.99 1.29
C GLY A 78 5.36 2.16 -0.20
N ILE A 79 4.61 3.03 -0.87
CA ILE A 79 4.90 3.49 -2.23
C ILE A 79 5.39 4.93 -2.18
N ALA A 80 6.52 5.20 -2.84
CA ALA A 80 7.11 6.53 -2.90
C ALA A 80 7.73 6.78 -4.28
N GLY A 81 7.65 8.01 -4.77
CA GLY A 81 8.33 8.42 -6.00
C GLY A 81 7.60 9.50 -6.79
N LYS A 82 8.29 10.08 -7.78
CA LYS A 82 7.76 11.16 -8.64
C LYS A 82 6.64 10.70 -9.59
N HIS A 83 6.39 9.39 -9.66
CA HIS A 83 5.33 8.78 -10.45
C HIS A 83 3.97 8.82 -9.73
N ILE A 84 3.93 9.13 -8.42
CA ILE A 84 2.69 9.31 -7.68
C ILE A 84 2.09 10.68 -8.02
N ARG A 85 0.84 10.68 -8.50
CA ARG A 85 0.07 11.89 -8.78
C ARG A 85 -1.29 11.79 -8.11
N SER A 86 -1.80 12.93 -7.64
CA SER A 86 -3.16 13.06 -7.14
C SER A 86 -3.87 14.12 -7.97
N ILE A 87 -5.12 13.85 -8.32
CA ILE A 87 -5.95 14.75 -9.12
C ILE A 87 -7.27 14.90 -8.37
N ASN A 88 -7.65 16.15 -8.11
CA ASN A 88 -8.99 16.45 -7.63
C ASN A 88 -9.93 16.43 -8.82
N ASN A 89 -10.97 15.60 -8.76
CA ASN A 89 -12.02 15.55 -9.76
C ASN A 89 -13.39 15.64 -9.10
N SER A 90 -14.37 16.16 -9.83
CA SER A 90 -15.76 16.26 -9.40
C SER A 90 -16.65 15.67 -10.48
N ALA A 91 -17.72 15.00 -10.05
CA ALA A 91 -18.73 14.47 -10.95
C ALA A 91 -20.12 14.78 -10.42
N VAL A 92 -21.08 14.78 -11.34
CA VAL A 92 -22.50 14.99 -11.05
C VAL A 92 -23.27 13.85 -11.69
N ILE A 93 -24.25 13.32 -10.97
CA ILE A 93 -25.17 12.30 -11.49
C ILE A 93 -26.61 12.80 -11.35
N SER A 94 -27.48 12.37 -12.25
CA SER A 94 -28.91 12.68 -12.18
C SER A 94 -29.65 11.64 -11.32
N ILE A 95 -30.51 12.12 -10.42
CA ILE A 95 -31.44 11.28 -9.67
C ILE A 95 -32.73 11.16 -10.48
N THR A 96 -32.92 10.02 -11.14
CA THR A 96 -34.06 9.77 -12.04
C THR A 96 -35.28 9.18 -11.33
N ARG A 97 -35.12 8.74 -10.07
CA ARG A 97 -36.22 8.24 -9.25
C ARG A 97 -37.18 9.38 -8.89
N SER A 98 -38.47 9.08 -8.89
CA SER A 98 -39.56 10.05 -8.66
C SER A 98 -39.57 10.63 -7.25
N ASP A 99 -39.12 9.86 -6.25
CA ASP A 99 -39.05 10.27 -4.85
C ASP A 99 -37.91 11.26 -4.54
N ARG A 100 -36.94 11.40 -5.45
CA ARG A 100 -35.72 12.22 -5.30
C ARG A 100 -34.90 11.91 -4.04
N ILE A 101 -35.11 10.74 -3.43
CA ILE A 101 -34.38 10.34 -2.22
C ILE A 101 -32.99 9.91 -2.63
N ILE A 102 -31.96 10.42 -1.95
CA ILE A 102 -30.57 10.01 -2.15
C ILE A 102 -30.32 8.70 -1.39
N THR A 103 -29.73 7.75 -2.08
CA THR A 103 -29.41 6.40 -1.60
C THR A 103 -27.91 6.14 -1.67
N GLN A 104 -27.46 5.10 -0.97
CA GLN A 104 -26.06 4.63 -1.05
C GLN A 104 -25.62 4.30 -2.47
N GLU A 105 -26.54 3.85 -3.32
CA GLU A 105 -26.26 3.57 -4.72
C GLU A 105 -25.92 4.85 -5.49
N ASP A 106 -26.58 5.98 -5.20
CA ASP A 106 -26.24 7.26 -5.85
C ASP A 106 -24.86 7.73 -5.43
N VAL A 107 -24.53 7.58 -4.14
CA VAL A 107 -23.20 7.90 -3.62
C VAL A 107 -22.13 7.06 -4.32
N ARG A 108 -22.37 5.75 -4.49
CA ARG A 108 -21.47 4.87 -5.25
C ARG A 108 -21.30 5.34 -6.69
N ARG A 109 -22.40 5.61 -7.40
CA ARG A 109 -22.39 6.06 -8.80
C ARG A 109 -21.66 7.38 -9.00
N VAL A 110 -21.83 8.36 -8.11
CA VAL A 110 -21.11 9.65 -8.23
C VAL A 110 -19.62 9.49 -7.94
N ILE A 111 -19.24 8.60 -7.01
CA ILE A 111 -17.84 8.26 -6.75
C ILE A 111 -17.21 7.58 -7.98
N GLU A 112 -17.92 6.65 -8.62
CA GLU A 112 -17.44 6.00 -9.86
C GLU A 112 -17.29 7.00 -11.00
N ALA A 113 -18.27 7.89 -11.20
CA ALA A 113 -18.18 8.95 -12.19
C ALA A 113 -17.01 9.91 -11.91
N ALA A 114 -16.75 10.24 -10.63
CA ALA A 114 -15.61 11.06 -10.25
C ALA A 114 -14.26 10.34 -10.42
N ARG A 115 -14.23 9.00 -10.40
CA ARG A 115 -13.03 8.20 -10.68
C ARG A 115 -12.74 8.05 -12.18
N ALA A 116 -13.74 8.26 -13.04
CA ALA A 116 -13.61 8.17 -14.49
C ALA A 116 -12.87 9.37 -15.09
N ILE A 117 -11.59 9.53 -14.72
CA ILE A 117 -10.69 10.54 -15.26
C ILE A 117 -9.98 9.91 -16.48
N PRO A 118 -9.94 10.55 -17.65
CA PRO A 118 -9.11 10.09 -18.75
C PRO A 118 -7.63 10.20 -18.34
N ILE A 119 -7.03 9.05 -18.06
CA ILE A 119 -5.59 8.94 -17.79
C ILE A 119 -4.90 8.67 -19.13
N SER A 120 -3.81 9.40 -19.46
CA SER A 120 -3.00 9.13 -20.66
C SER A 120 -2.61 7.65 -20.73
N PRO A 121 -2.57 7.00 -21.91
CA PRO A 121 -2.13 5.61 -22.04
C PRO A 121 -0.77 5.34 -21.40
N ASP A 122 0.13 6.33 -21.38
CA ASP A 122 1.47 6.25 -20.75
C ASP A 122 1.46 6.08 -19.22
N LEU A 123 0.28 6.21 -18.60
CA LEU A 123 0.04 6.15 -17.16
C LEU A 123 -0.91 5.00 -16.78
N GLN A 124 -1.34 4.19 -17.74
CA GLN A 124 -2.05 2.94 -17.46
C GLN A 124 -1.02 1.88 -17.03
N ILE A 125 -1.27 1.25 -15.88
CA ILE A 125 -0.43 0.17 -15.30
C ILE A 125 -0.93 -1.18 -15.82
#